data_AF-A0AAU8HN13-F1
#
_entry.id   AF-A0AAU8HN13-F1
#
_cell.length_a   1.000
_cell.length_b   1.000
_cell.length_c   1.000
_cell.angle_alpha   90.00
_cell.angle_beta   90.00
_cell.angle_gamma   90.00
#
_symmetry.space_group_name_H-M   'P 1'
#
loop_
_entity.id
_entity.type
_entity.pdbx_description
1 polymer ?
#
loop_
_entity_poly.entity_id
_entity_poly.type
_entity_poly.pdbx_seq_one_letter_code
_entity_poly.pdbx_strand_id
1 'polypeptide(L)' 'MLNLLICLETLMLSLIFLALTSLVSYAEPYMILSFLVLGACEASVGLALLVSFLRSQSKETMKTTAASLW' A
#
# COMPACT_ATOMS: atom_id res chain seq x y z
N MET A 1 2.40 -6.66 8.22
CA MET A 1 1.54 -5.89 7.30
C MET A 1 2.22 -4.63 6.77
N LEU A 2 2.84 -3.78 7.60
CA LEU A 2 3.70 -2.68 7.10
C LEU A 2 4.82 -3.18 6.16
N ASN A 3 5.49 -4.28 6.53
CA ASN A 3 6.51 -4.92 5.69
C ASN A 3 5.96 -5.53 4.38
N LEU A 4 4.66 -5.86 4.35
CA LEU A 4 3.99 -6.29 3.13
C LEU A 4 3.73 -5.07 2.23
N LEU A 5 3.31 -3.96 2.84
CA LEU A 5 3.05 -2.70 2.14
C LEU A 5 4.32 -2.11 1.53
N ILE A 6 5.45 -2.16 2.25
CA ILE A 6 6.76 -1.72 1.73
C ILE A 6 7.22 -2.60 0.56
N CYS A 7 6.93 -3.90 0.62
CA CYS A 7 7.25 -4.85 -0.45
C CYS A 7 6.39 -4.59 -1.70
N LEU A 8 5.15 -4.14 -1.50
CA LEU A 8 4.23 -3.82 -2.59
C LEU A 8 4.59 -2.47 -3.25
N GLU A 9 5.07 -1.51 -2.48
CA GLU A 9 5.61 -0.25 -2.99
C GLU A 9 6.91 -0.45 -3.79
N THR A 10 7.82 -1.31 -3.34
CA THR A 10 9.03 -1.68 -4.11
C THR A 10 8.70 -2.48 -5.36
N LEU A 11 7.68 -3.35 -5.32
CA LEU A 11 7.19 -4.05 -6.52
C LEU A 11 6.64 -3.07 -7.56
N MET A 12 5.81 -2.11 -7.15
CA MET A 12 5.29 -1.05 -8.03
C MET A 12 6.42 -0.21 -8.65
N LEU A 13 7.40 0.22 -7.86
CA LEU A 13 8.57 0.94 -8.36
C LEU A 13 9.39 0.12 -9.38
N SER A 14 9.59 -1.18 -9.13
CA SER A 14 10.32 -2.05 -10.06
C SER A 14 9.58 -2.25 -11.38
N LEU A 15 8.24 -2.36 -11.35
CA LEU A 15 7.39 -2.44 -12.54
C LEU A 15 7.43 -1.15 -13.35
N ILE A 16 7.41 0.01 -12.68
CA ILE A 16 7.55 1.32 -13.34
C ILE A 16 8.93 1.49 -13.95
N PHE A 17 10.00 1.08 -13.27
CA PHE A 17 11.35 1.15 -13.83
C PHE A 17 11.47 0.27 -15.08
N LEU A 18 10.94 -0.96 -15.03
CA LEU A 18 10.89 -1.86 -16.19
C LEU A 18 10.03 -1.26 -17.32
N ALA A 19 8.87 -0.71 -16.99
CA ALA A 19 8.00 -0.04 -17.96
C ALA A 19 8.69 1.16 -18.61
N LEU A 20 9.39 2.00 -17.86
CA LEU A 20 10.16 3.12 -18.40
C LEU A 20 11.25 2.63 -19.36
N THR A 21 12.00 1.59 -19.00
CA THR A 21 13.05 1.04 -19.89
C THR A 21 12.51 0.41 -21.17
N SER A 22 11.29 -0.15 -21.14
CA SER A 22 10.68 -0.83 -22.29
C SER A 22 9.81 0.09 -23.16
N LEU A 23 9.15 1.07 -22.56
CA LEU A 23 8.27 2.01 -23.26
C LEU A 23 9.01 3.17 -23.92
N VAL A 24 10.27 3.45 -23.54
CA VAL A 24 11.12 4.47 -24.19
C VAL A 24 11.18 4.32 -25.72
N SER A 25 10.88 3.13 -26.26
CA SER A 25 10.87 2.89 -27.71
C SER A 25 9.49 2.93 -28.38
N TYR A 26 8.35 2.81 -27.68
CA TYR A 26 7.07 2.49 -28.36
C TYR A 26 5.79 3.12 -27.79
N ALA A 27 5.79 3.80 -26.64
CA ALA A 27 4.54 4.24 -26.03
C ALA A 27 4.51 5.72 -25.67
N GLU A 28 3.30 6.28 -25.74
CA GLU A 28 3.00 7.64 -25.32
C GLU A 28 3.30 7.80 -23.82
N PRO A 29 4.12 8.79 -23.42
CA PRO A 29 4.60 8.96 -22.05
C PRO A 29 3.46 9.13 -21.03
N TYR A 30 2.28 9.57 -21.48
CA TYR A 30 1.11 9.76 -20.64
C TYR A 30 0.51 8.45 -20.10
N MET A 31 0.69 7.31 -20.79
CA MET A 31 0.14 6.02 -20.34
C MET A 31 0.83 5.53 -19.04
N ILE A 32 2.11 5.85 -18.88
CA ILE A 32 2.89 5.51 -17.67
C ILE A 32 2.32 6.25 -16.46
N LEU A 33 1.89 7.50 -16.64
CA LEU A 33 1.31 8.32 -15.57
C LEU A 33 -0.01 7.72 -15.06
N SER A 34 -0.86 7.21 -15.96
CA SER A 34 -2.11 6.54 -15.57
C SER A 34 -1.88 5.26 -14.76
N PHE A 35 -0.88 4.45 -15.13
CA PHE A 35 -0.51 3.25 -14.37
C PHE A 35 0.07 3.60 -12.98
N LEU A 36 0.84 4.68 -12.89
CA LEU A 36 1.38 5.17 -11.61
C LEU A 36 0.26 5.61 -10.66
N VAL A 37 -0.73 6.36 -11.16
CA VAL A 37 -1.86 6.83 -10.33
C VAL A 37 -2.72 5.66 -9.84
N LEU A 38 -3.04 4.70 -10.71
CA LEU A 38 -3.80 3.50 -10.31
C LEU A 38 -3.07 2.71 -9.23
N GLY A 39 -1.76 2.52 -9.38
CA GLY A 39 -0.93 1.87 -8.35
C GLY A 39 -0.89 2.59 -7.02
N ALA A 40 -0.79 3.93 -7.03
CA ALA A 40 -0.83 4.75 -5.81
C ALA A 40 -2.19 4.69 -5.11
N CYS A 41 -3.30 4.61 -5.86
CA CYS A 41 -4.64 4.43 -5.30
C CYS A 41 -4.79 3.09 -4.57
N GLU A 42 -4.34 1.98 -5.18
CA GLU A 42 -4.35 0.66 -4.54
C GLU A 42 -3.51 0.63 -3.25
N ALA A 43 -2.33 1.27 -3.26
CA ALA A 43 -1.48 1.39 -2.07
C ALA A 43 -2.17 2.20 -0.95
N SER A 44 -2.85 3.30 -1.29
CA SER A 44 -3.61 4.12 -0.34
C SER A 44 -4.77 3.36 0.31
N VAL A 45 -5.52 2.57 -0.48
CA VAL A 45 -6.59 1.70 0.02
C VAL A 45 -6.03 0.64 0.97
N GLY A 46 -4.91 0.01 0.62
CA GLY A 46 -4.23 -0.96 1.48
C GLY A 46 -3.78 -0.36 2.82
N LEU A 47 -3.28 0.88 2.82
CA LEU A 47 -2.89 1.60 4.04
C LEU A 47 -4.10 1.96 4.91
N ALA A 48 -5.22 2.38 4.32
CA ALA A 48 -6.45 2.70 5.06
C ALA A 48 -7.03 1.46 5.79
N LEU A 49 -6.98 0.30 5.14
CA LEU A 49 -7.38 -0.97 5.75
C LEU A 49 -6.43 -1.38 6.89
N LEU A 50 -5.12 -1.19 6.71
CA LEU A 50 -4.12 -1.46 7.74
C LEU A 50 -4.38 -0.63 9.00
N VAL A 51 -4.59 0.69 8.85
CA VAL A 51 -4.86 1.60 9.97
C VAL A 51 -6.15 1.21 10.70
N SER A 52 -7.18 0.81 9.95
CA SER A 52 -8.45 0.34 10.52
C SER A 52 -8.26 -0.95 11.32
N PHE A 53 -7.47 -1.90 10.80
CA PHE A 53 -7.15 -3.14 11.50
C PHE A 53 -6.33 -2.91 12.77
N LEU A 54 -5.29 -2.07 12.71
CA LEU A 54 -4.48 -1.71 13.88
C LEU A 54 -5.33 -1.02 14.95
N ARG A 55 -6.26 -0.14 14.56
CA ARG A 55 -7.18 0.51 15.50
C ARG A 55 -8.20 -0.47 16.09
N SER A 56 -8.58 -1.52 15.36
CA SER A 56 -9.39 -2.61 15.92
C SER A 56 -8.61 -3.38 16.98
N GLN A 57 -7.42 -3.89 16.64
CA GLN A 57 -6.58 -4.63 17.60
C GLN A 57 -6.25 -3.82 18.86
N SER A 58 -5.91 -2.53 18.71
CA SER A 58 -5.66 -1.63 19.83
C SER A 58 -6.86 -1.54 20.79
N LYS A 59 -8.10 -1.46 20.26
CA LYS A 59 -9.32 -1.42 21.07
C LYS A 59 -9.55 -2.73 21.82
N GLU A 60 -9.21 -3.86 21.21
CA GLU A 60 -9.40 -5.18 21.83
C GLU A 60 -8.44 -5.38 23.01
N THR A 61 -7.16 -5.02 22.84
CA THR A 61 -6.17 -5.09 23.93
C THR A 61 -6.55 -4.21 25.12
N MET A 62 -7.04 -2.99 24.88
CA MET A 62 -7.47 -2.08 25.95
C MET A 62 -8.70 -2.58 26.73
N LYS A 63 -9.64 -3.25 26.06
CA LYS A 63 -10.82 -3.82 26.73
C LYS A 63 -10.43 -4.97 27.65
N THR A 64 -9.51 -5.82 27.23
CA THR A 64 -9.05 -6.97 28.03
C THR A 64 -8.29 -6.54 29.28
N THR A 65 -7.44 -5.51 29.19
CA THR A 65 -6.71 -5.00 30.37
C THR A 65 -7.63 -4.32 31.38
N ALA A 66 -8.65 -3.58 30.91
CA ALA A 66 -9.66 -2.99 31.79
C ALA A 66 -10.52 -4.05 32.51
N ALA A 67 -10.83 -5.17 31.84
CA ALA A 67 -11.58 -6.27 32.45
C ALA A 67 -10.76 -7.09 33.46
N SER A 68 -9.43 -7.09 33.38
CA SER A 68 -8.55 -7.75 34.36
C SER A 68 -8.22 -6.91 35.60
N LEU A 69 -8.57 -5.62 35.60
CA LEU A 69 -8.32 -4.67 36.69
C LEU A 69 -9.53 -4.51 37.64
N TRP A 70 -10.63 -5.19 37.34
CA TRP A 70 -11.80 -5.38 38.21
C TRP A 70 -11.92 -6.86 38.56
#